data_AF-A0A1W1DZ86-F1
#
_entry.id   AF-A0A1W1DZ86-F1
#
_cell.length_a   1.000
_cell.length_b   1.000
_cell.length_c   1.000
_cell.angle_alpha   90.00
_cell.angle_beta   90.00
_cell.angle_gamma   90.00
#
_symmetry.space_group_name_H-M   'P 1'
#
loop_
_entity.id
_entity.type
_entity.pdbx_description
1 polymer ?
#
loop_
_entity_poly.entity_id
_entity_poly.type
_entity_poly.pdbx_seq_one_letter_code
_entity_poly.pdbx_strand_id
1 'polypeptide(L)'
;MATMGEYNKKIIIRHIDAQSFDEINNFYNEEVSHNEFAFKRAVNFFPTVMLVDNYGSILGKIVGVPSEEYYWTDLDEVIEKSTKKLHKRMSAEL
;
A
#
# COMPACT_ATOMS: atom_id res chain seq x y z
N MET A 1 -16.72 14.77 1.02
CA MET A 1 -15.71 13.98 0.25
C MET A 1 -14.45 13.95 1.06
N ALA A 2 -13.87 12.77 1.28
CA ALA A 2 -12.57 12.66 1.93
C ALA A 2 -11.51 13.37 1.08
N THR A 3 -10.50 13.96 1.72
CA THR A 3 -9.38 14.60 1.03
C THR A 3 -8.10 13.82 1.27
N MET A 4 -7.16 13.85 0.31
CA MET A 4 -5.85 13.20 0.44
C MET A 4 -5.11 13.59 1.74
N GLY A 5 -5.32 14.81 2.22
CA GLY A 5 -4.74 15.30 3.48
C GLY A 5 -5.19 14.55 4.73
N GLU A 6 -6.38 13.94 4.73
CA GLU A 6 -6.88 13.14 5.86
C GLU A 6 -6.13 11.80 6.00
N TYR A 7 -5.62 11.27 4.88
CA TYR A 7 -4.86 10.01 4.86
C TYR A 7 -3.40 10.19 5.26
N ASN A 8 -2.82 11.37 5.03
CA ASN A 8 -1.42 11.65 5.41
C ASN A 8 -1.16 11.49 6.93
N LYS A 9 -2.20 11.58 7.77
CA LYS A 9 -2.09 11.34 9.22
C LYS A 9 -2.22 9.87 9.61
N LYS A 10 -2.71 9.02 8.70
CA LYS A 10 -3.05 7.61 8.96
C LYS A 10 -2.06 6.64 8.32
N ILE A 11 -1.54 6.98 7.15
CA ILE A 11 -0.70 6.10 6.34
C ILE A 11 0.48 6.87 5.74
N ILE A 12 1.58 6.15 5.50
CA ILE A 12 2.69 6.63 4.68
C ILE A 12 2.38 6.23 3.23
N ILE A 13 2.37 7.22 2.34
CA ILE A 13 2.03 7.01 0.93
C ILE A 13 3.31 7.02 0.11
N ARG A 14 3.48 6.00 -0.73
CA ARG A 14 4.58 5.89 -1.69
C ARG A 14 4.01 5.59 -3.06
N HIS A 15 4.43 6.35 -4.06
CA HIS A 15 4.03 6.14 -5.44
C HIS A 15 5.14 5.36 -6.16
N ILE A 16 4.76 4.30 -6.88
CA ILE A 16 5.68 3.45 -7.63
C ILE A 16 5.20 3.42 -9.07
N ASP A 17 6.06 3.86 -9.98
CA ASP A 17 5.85 3.70 -11.41
C ASP A 17 6.51 2.38 -11.87
N ALA A 18 5.71 1.39 -12.21
CA ALA A 18 6.21 0.07 -12.60
C ALA A 18 7.04 0.07 -13.90
N GLN A 19 7.05 1.16 -14.66
CA GLN A 19 7.89 1.32 -15.86
C GLN A 19 9.15 2.16 -15.60
N SER A 20 9.29 2.77 -14.41
CA SER A 20 10.44 3.61 -14.08
C SER A 20 11.62 2.79 -13.54
N PHE A 21 12.82 3.30 -13.79
CA PHE A 21 14.08 2.84 -13.19
C PHE A 21 14.49 3.69 -11.98
N ASP A 22 13.67 4.68 -11.60
CA ASP A 22 13.91 5.46 -10.39
C ASP A 22 14.01 4.55 -9.17
N GLU A 23 14.87 4.92 -8.24
CA GLU A 23 15.20 4.11 -7.07
C GLU A 23 14.29 4.45 -5.88
N ILE A 24 13.97 3.41 -5.11
CA ILE A 24 13.32 3.53 -3.83
C ILE A 24 13.98 2.62 -2.80
N ASN A 25 14.07 3.09 -1.56
CA ASN A 25 14.45 2.25 -0.43
C ASN A 25 13.30 1.30 -0.07
N ASN A 26 13.54 0.00 -0.18
CA ASN A 26 12.59 -1.02 0.22
C ASN A 26 12.44 -1.08 1.77
N PHE A 27 11.70 -2.08 2.28
CA PHE A 27 11.46 -2.23 3.72
C PHE A 27 12.69 -2.71 4.51
N TYR A 28 13.74 -3.14 3.82
CA TYR A 28 15.03 -3.54 4.37
C TYR A 28 16.12 -2.49 4.15
N ASN A 29 15.74 -1.28 3.70
CA ASN A 29 16.64 -0.17 3.38
C ASN A 29 17.66 -0.48 2.27
N GLU A 30 17.28 -1.35 1.33
CA GLU A 30 18.03 -1.61 0.11
C GLU A 30 17.45 -0.76 -1.03
N GLU A 31 18.33 -0.17 -1.83
CA GLU A 31 17.96 0.52 -3.06
C GLU A 31 17.48 -0.49 -4.10
N VAL A 32 16.25 -0.31 -4.58
CA VAL A 32 15.67 -1.10 -5.66
C VAL A 32 14.96 -0.18 -6.63
N SER A 33 14.98 -0.51 -7.92
CA SER A 33 14.21 0.26 -8.91
C SER A 33 12.70 0.09 -8.70
N HIS A 34 11.91 1.07 -9.11
CA HIS A 34 10.45 0.99 -9.06
C HIS A 34 9.91 -0.23 -9.82
N ASN A 35 10.43 -0.50 -11.03
CA ASN A 35 10.08 -1.69 -11.80
C ASN A 35 10.36 -2.98 -11.03
N GLU A 36 11.56 -3.12 -10.46
CA GLU A 36 11.94 -4.30 -9.68
C GLU A 36 11.05 -4.45 -8.44
N PHE A 37 10.74 -3.35 -7.76
CA PHE A 37 9.84 -3.34 -6.61
C PHE A 37 8.44 -3.82 -6.99
N ALA A 38 7.86 -3.32 -8.08
CA ALA A 38 6.56 -3.75 -8.58
C ALA A 38 6.54 -5.23 -9.00
N PHE A 39 7.61 -5.67 -9.68
CA PHE A 39 7.78 -7.06 -10.11
C PHE A 39 7.91 -8.03 -8.93
N LYS A 40 8.76 -7.72 -7.93
CA LYS A 40 8.91 -8.50 -6.69
C LYS A 40 7.60 -8.62 -5.90
N ARG A 41 6.67 -7.69 -6.09
CA ARG A 41 5.33 -7.69 -5.49
C ARG A 41 4.26 -8.35 -6.36
N ALA A 42 4.62 -8.92 -7.50
CA ALA A 42 3.73 -9.56 -8.46
C ALA A 42 2.57 -8.65 -8.91
N VAL A 43 2.84 -7.35 -9.09
CA VAL A 43 1.86 -6.39 -9.60
C VAL A 43 1.73 -6.55 -11.11
N ASN A 44 0.64 -7.17 -11.55
CA ASN A 44 0.36 -7.45 -12.96
C ASN A 44 -0.83 -6.66 -13.53
N PHE A 45 -1.48 -5.82 -12.71
CA PHE A 45 -2.64 -5.01 -13.10
C PHE A 45 -2.51 -3.61 -12.51
N PHE A 46 -2.86 -2.59 -13.30
CA PHE A 46 -2.68 -1.18 -12.94
C PHE A 46 -4.00 -0.40 -13.04
N PRO A 47 -4.30 0.51 -12.09
CA PRO A 47 -3.55 0.78 -10.85
C PRO A 47 -3.76 -0.32 -9.79
N THR A 48 -2.78 -0.49 -8.89
CA THR A 48 -2.90 -1.37 -7.71
C THR A 48 -2.45 -0.60 -6.47
N VAL A 49 -3.27 -0.62 -5.42
CA VAL A 49 -2.95 -0.06 -4.10
C VAL A 49 -2.69 -1.20 -3.14
N MET A 50 -1.57 -1.17 -2.43
CA MET A 50 -1.21 -2.16 -1.41
C MET A 50 -0.99 -1.47 -0.07
N LEU A 51 -1.62 -2.01 0.97
CA LEU A 51 -1.33 -1.67 2.37
C LEU A 51 -0.43 -2.75 2.96
N VAL A 52 0.66 -2.32 3.57
CA VAL A 52 1.69 -3.20 4.12
C VAL A 52 2.09 -2.73 5.51
N ASP A 53 2.64 -3.64 6.31
CA ASP A 53 3.28 -3.29 7.59
C ASP A 53 4.74 -2.81 7.39
N ASN A 54 5.42 -2.51 8.50
CA ASN A 54 6.79 -2.00 8.52
C ASN A 54 7.83 -2.98 7.96
N TYR A 55 7.52 -4.28 7.89
CA TYR A 55 8.36 -5.29 7.26
C TYR A 55 7.97 -5.54 5.79
N GLY A 56 6.99 -4.79 5.28
CA GLY A 56 6.47 -4.93 3.95
C GLY A 56 5.51 -6.11 3.78
N SER A 57 5.00 -6.74 4.83
CA SER A 57 4.01 -7.80 4.67
C SER A 57 2.65 -7.22 4.29
N ILE A 58 1.96 -7.84 3.34
CA ILE A 58 0.69 -7.32 2.82
C ILE A 58 -0.43 -7.48 3.87
N LEU A 59 -1.10 -6.37 4.17
CA LEU A 59 -2.26 -6.30 5.06
C LEU A 59 -3.57 -6.22 4.27
N GLY A 60 -3.54 -5.54 3.12
CA GLY A 60 -4.68 -5.36 2.22
C GLY A 60 -4.24 -4.92 0.83
N LYS A 61 -5.10 -5.12 -0.17
CA LYS A 61 -4.85 -4.70 -1.55
C LYS A 61 -6.15 -4.30 -2.25
N ILE A 62 -6.06 -3.34 -3.15
CA ILE A 62 -7.10 -2.95 -4.11
C ILE A 62 -6.48 -3.09 -5.49
N VAL A 63 -7.10 -3.88 -6.37
CA VAL A 63 -6.61 -4.15 -7.72
C VAL A 63 -7.61 -3.58 -8.71
N GLY A 64 -7.17 -2.57 -9.46
CA GLY A 64 -8.04 -1.75 -10.29
C GLY A 64 -8.91 -0.80 -9.47
N VAL A 65 -9.36 0.27 -10.12
CA VAL A 65 -10.36 1.19 -9.55
C VAL A 65 -11.59 1.10 -10.46
N PRO A 66 -12.63 0.35 -10.07
CA PRO A 66 -13.80 0.14 -10.93
C PRO A 66 -14.69 1.37 -11.04
N SER A 67 -14.71 2.23 -10.01
CA SER A 67 -15.44 3.50 -10.00
C SER A 67 -14.78 4.49 -9.04
N GLU A 68 -14.57 5.73 -9.50
CA GLU A 68 -14.03 6.82 -8.68
C GLU A 68 -14.96 7.15 -7.50
N GLU A 69 -16.27 7.00 -7.68
CA GLU A 69 -17.28 7.31 -6.65
C GLU A 69 -17.14 6.42 -5.41
N TYR A 70 -16.77 5.15 -5.61
CA TYR A 70 -16.63 4.18 -4.53
C TYR A 70 -15.20 4.03 -4.00
N TYR A 71 -14.21 4.54 -4.74
CA TYR A 71 -12.80 4.38 -4.40
C TYR A 71 -12.46 4.80 -2.97
N TRP A 72 -12.98 5.94 -2.52
CA TRP A 72 -12.71 6.45 -1.17
C TRP A 72 -13.29 5.55 -0.08
N THR A 73 -14.50 5.03 -0.30
CA THR A 73 -15.16 4.10 0.62
C THR A 73 -14.40 2.78 0.68
N ASP A 74 -14.00 2.25 -0.47
CA ASP A 74 -13.23 1.01 -0.58
C ASP A 74 -11.85 1.16 0.11
N LEU A 75 -11.20 2.30 -0.09
CA LEU A 75 -9.91 2.61 0.54
C LEU A 75 -10.05 2.68 2.07
N ASP A 76 -11.05 3.38 2.58
CA ASP A 76 -11.32 3.45 4.03
C ASP A 76 -11.57 2.06 4.63
N GLU A 77 -12.38 1.24 3.96
CA GLU A 77 -12.67 -0.12 4.44
C GLU A 77 -11.39 -0.98 4.48
N VAL A 78 -10.56 -0.88 3.44
CA VAL A 78 -9.30 -1.64 3.36
C VAL A 78 -8.28 -1.14 4.38
N ILE A 79 -8.22 0.17 4.66
CA ILE A 79 -7.37 0.74 5.72
C ILE A 79 -7.83 0.24 7.09
N GLU A 80 -9.12 0.32 7.40
CA GLU A 80 -9.66 -0.10 8.69
C GLU A 80 -9.39 -1.59 8.95
N LYS A 81 -9.61 -2.45 7.94
CA LYS A 81 -9.28 -3.88 8.01
C LYS A 81 -7.78 -4.12 8.21
N SER A 82 -6.94 -3.35 7.52
CA SER A 82 -5.48 -3.49 7.60
C SER A 82 -4.94 -3.07 8.96
N THR A 83 -5.45 -1.96 9.52
CA THR A 83 -5.10 -1.49 10.87
C THR A 83 -5.48 -2.51 11.94
N LYS A 84 -6.66 -3.13 11.85
CA LYS A 84 -7.06 -4.22 12.76
C LYS A 84 -6.12 -5.42 12.68
N LYS A 85 -5.70 -5.81 11.47
CA LYS A 85 -4.72 -6.89 11.28
C LYS A 85 -3.36 -6.54 11.89
N LEU A 86 -2.89 -5.31 11.70
CA LEU A 86 -1.64 -4.80 12.26
C LEU A 86 -1.66 -4.85 13.78
N HIS A 87 -2.70 -4.29 14.42
CA HIS A 87 -2.83 -4.32 15.87
C HIS A 87 -2.87 -5.75 16.42
N LYS A 88 -3.59 -6.67 15.76
CA LYS A 88 -3.64 -8.07 16.18
C LYS A 88 -2.27 -8.75 16.12
N ARG A 89 -1.46 -8.47 15.09
CA ARG A 89 -0.09 -8.98 14.98
C ARG A 89 0.80 -8.45 16.10
N MET A 90 0.78 -7.14 16.32
CA MET A 90 1.55 -6.50 17.39
C MET A 90 1.18 -7.03 18.78
N SER A 91 -0.11 -7.31 19.04
CA SER A 91 -0.56 -7.87 20.32
C SER A 91 -0.23 -9.35 20.52
N ALA A 92 0.06 -10.09 19.44
CA ALA A 92 0.37 -11.51 19.49
C ALA A 92 1.88 -11.79 19.56
N GLU A 93 2.70 -10.78 19.26
CA GLU A 93 4.17 -10.80 19.39
C GLU A 93 4.66 -10.28 20.74
N LEU A 94 3.74 -9.83 21.62
CA LEU A 94 3.96 -9.45 23.03
C LEU A 94 3.54 -10.59 23.96
#